data_AF-A0AAQ3TBG6-F1
#
_entry.id   AF-A0AAQ3TBG6-F1
#
_cell.length_a   1.000
_cell.length_b   1.000
_cell.length_c   1.000
_cell.angle_alpha   90.00
_cell.angle_beta   90.00
_cell.angle_gamma   90.00
#
_symmetry.space_group_name_H-M   'P 1'
#
loop_
_entity.id
_entity.type
_entity.pdbx_description
1 polymer ?
#
loop_
_entity_poly.entity_id
_entity_poly.type
_entity_poly.pdbx_seq_one_letter_code
_entity_poly.pdbx_strand_id
1 'polypeptide(L)'
;MPPPGYVGRAPAFTGAAPSRRVQWDWGREKRSVNQVGFLLEKIGFLCRRGLTGVVLVSTFIQRAVQPLRFRHFPMWEYTGAADPDRFSGEELTSAEIRLRVIAITEGTSTANFFGSPLPSTIRSKRTW
;
A
#
# COMPACT_ATOMS: atom_id res chain seq x y z
N MET A 1 3.54 9.05 -19.85
CA MET A 1 3.11 8.68 -21.22
C MET A 1 3.62 7.27 -21.51
N PRO A 2 2.79 6.31 -21.96
CA PRO A 2 3.30 5.01 -22.38
C PRO A 2 4.16 5.18 -23.65
N PRO A 3 5.19 4.35 -23.85
CA PRO A 3 6.05 4.43 -25.03
C PRO A 3 5.25 4.17 -26.33
N PRO A 4 5.67 4.73 -27.47
CA PRO A 4 5.04 4.48 -28.77
C PRO A 4 4.99 2.97 -29.06
N GLY A 5 3.80 2.43 -29.33
CA GLY A 5 3.58 1.00 -29.62
C GLY A 5 2.94 0.18 -28.48
N TYR A 6 2.57 0.81 -27.36
CA TYR A 6 1.88 0.12 -26.26
C TYR A 6 0.40 -0.18 -26.62
N VAL A 7 0.18 -1.28 -27.33
CA VAL A 7 -1.15 -1.89 -27.49
C VAL A 7 -1.51 -2.48 -26.13
N GLY A 8 -2.52 -1.94 -25.45
CA GLY A 8 -2.82 -2.16 -24.02
C GLY A 8 -3.23 -3.58 -23.58
N ARG A 9 -2.54 -4.61 -24.06
CA ARG A 9 -2.68 -6.00 -23.62
C ARG A 9 -1.49 -6.33 -22.72
N ALA A 10 -1.76 -6.78 -21.50
CA ALA A 10 -0.72 -7.31 -20.63
C ALA A 10 0.02 -8.45 -21.38
N PRO A 11 1.35 -8.56 -21.24
CA PRO A 11 2.09 -9.65 -21.87
C PRO A 11 1.54 -11.00 -21.41
N ALA A 12 1.58 -11.99 -22.30
CA ALA A 12 1.15 -13.35 -21.97
C ALA A 12 1.91 -13.87 -20.75
N PHE A 13 1.21 -14.46 -19.78
CA PHE A 13 1.84 -15.06 -18.61
C PHE A 13 2.69 -16.25 -19.04
N THR A 14 4.00 -16.13 -18.90
CA THR A 14 4.96 -17.13 -19.42
C THR A 14 5.23 -18.29 -18.46
N GLY A 15 4.79 -18.22 -17.19
CA GLY A 15 5.07 -19.23 -16.15
C GLY A 15 6.55 -19.36 -15.74
N ALA A 16 7.48 -18.89 -16.58
CA ALA A 16 8.89 -18.79 -16.28
C ALA A 16 9.14 -17.84 -15.09
N ALA A 17 10.09 -18.22 -14.24
CA ALA A 17 10.57 -17.33 -13.19
C ALA A 17 11.06 -16.01 -13.82
N PRO A 18 10.71 -14.85 -13.24
CA PRO A 18 11.17 -13.57 -13.74
C PRO A 18 12.70 -13.55 -13.74
N SER A 19 13.29 -13.35 -14.92
CA SER A 19 14.73 -13.17 -15.02
C SER A 19 15.11 -11.80 -14.47
N ARG A 20 16.11 -11.77 -13.57
CA ARG A 20 16.64 -10.52 -13.01
C ARG A 20 17.28 -9.73 -14.15
N ARG A 21 16.50 -8.83 -14.74
CA ARG A 21 17.02 -7.87 -15.70
C ARG A 21 17.73 -6.76 -14.91
N VAL A 22 19.02 -6.56 -15.18
CA VAL A 22 19.73 -5.32 -14.84
C VAL A 22 19.25 -4.25 -15.80
N GLN A 23 17.96 -3.91 -15.73
CA GLN A 23 17.32 -2.85 -16.52
C GLN A 23 16.82 -1.72 -15.62
N TRP A 24 17.23 -1.74 -14.34
CA TRP A 24 17.00 -0.63 -13.44
C TRP A 24 18.16 0.37 -13.54
N ASP A 25 18.33 0.91 -14.74
CA ASP A 25 19.40 1.84 -15.11
C ASP A 25 19.03 3.30 -14.82
N TRP A 26 17.88 3.52 -14.17
CA TRP A 26 17.46 4.78 -13.56
C TRP A 26 18.34 5.08 -12.34
N GLY A 27 19.62 5.28 -12.61
CA GLY A 27 20.73 5.30 -11.67
C GLY A 27 20.41 6.07 -10.40
N ARG A 28 20.77 5.48 -9.26
CA ARG A 28 20.96 6.25 -8.04
C ARG A 28 21.99 7.33 -8.34
N GLU A 29 21.57 8.59 -8.39
CA GLU A 29 22.51 9.69 -8.18
C GLU A 29 23.25 9.43 -6.87
N LYS A 30 24.57 9.62 -6.82
CA LYS A 30 25.37 9.42 -5.59
C LYS A 30 24.79 10.19 -4.39
N ARG A 31 24.12 11.33 -4.66
CA ARG A 31 23.42 12.17 -3.67
C ARG A 31 22.30 11.43 -2.92
N SER A 32 21.66 10.44 -3.55
CA SER A 32 20.58 9.62 -2.95
C SER A 32 21.07 8.57 -1.96
N VAL A 33 22.35 8.16 -2.03
CA VAL A 33 22.89 7.12 -1.13
C VAL A 33 22.95 7.61 0.32
N ASN A 34 23.35 8.87 0.53
CA ASN A 34 23.38 9.49 1.85
C ASN A 34 21.97 9.68 2.44
N GLN A 35 21.00 10.00 1.59
CA GLN A 35 19.59 10.12 2.01
C GLN A 35 19.01 8.77 2.41
N VAL A 36 19.33 7.70 1.69
CA VAL A 36 18.87 6.34 2.03
C VAL A 36 19.39 5.93 3.41
N GLY A 37 20.67 6.18 3.70
CA GLY A 37 21.25 5.88 5.03
C GLY A 37 20.50 6.61 6.15
N PHE A 38 20.31 7.92 5.99
CA PHE A 38 19.54 8.74 6.94
C PHE A 38 18.10 8.23 7.13
N LEU A 39 17.39 7.92 6.04
CA LEU A 39 16.02 7.44 6.11
C LEU A 39 15.92 6.07 6.79
N LEU A 40 16.86 5.16 6.53
CA LEU A 40 16.92 3.86 7.20
C LEU A 40 17.17 4.01 8.70
N GLU A 41 18.03 4.95 9.11
CA GLU A 41 18.26 5.25 10.52
C GLU A 41 16.97 5.76 11.19
N LYS A 42 16.26 6.69 10.53
CA LYS A 42 14.97 7.21 11.03
C LYS A 42 13.90 6.12 11.11
N ILE A 43 13.78 5.26 10.09
CA ILE A 43 12.87 4.12 10.12
C ILE A 43 13.24 3.19 11.28
N GLY A 44 14.51 2.85 11.45
CA GLY A 44 14.98 2.02 12.56
C GLY A 44 14.67 2.62 13.93
N PHE A 45 14.84 3.94 14.08
CA PHE A 45 14.43 4.66 15.28
C PHE A 45 12.92 4.56 15.54
N LEU A 46 12.08 4.74 14.51
CA LEU A 46 10.63 4.60 14.63
C LEU A 46 10.22 3.16 14.96
N CYS A 47 10.85 2.16 14.35
CA CYS A 47 10.61 0.75 14.66
C CYS A 47 10.91 0.44 16.13
N ARG A 48 12.01 0.95 16.69
CA ARG A 48 12.32 0.83 18.13
C ARG A 48 11.29 1.49 19.04
N ARG A 49 10.53 2.47 18.53
CA ARG A 49 9.43 3.14 19.24
C ARG A 49 8.06 2.49 18.98
N GLY A 50 8.02 1.33 18.32
CA GLY A 50 6.79 0.57 18.09
C GLY A 50 6.11 0.82 16.75
N LEU A 51 6.79 1.45 15.78
CA LEU A 51 6.29 1.44 14.40
C LEU A 51 6.34 0.01 13.85
N THR A 52 5.17 -0.58 13.61
CA THR A 52 5.02 -1.92 13.03
C THR A 52 4.27 -1.85 11.71
N GLY A 53 4.33 -2.94 10.93
CA GLY A 53 3.53 -3.06 9.70
C GLY A 53 2.03 -2.90 9.95
N VAL A 54 1.53 -3.37 11.10
CA VAL A 54 0.12 -3.23 11.51
C VAL A 54 -0.26 -1.75 11.71
N VAL A 55 0.60 -0.97 12.37
CA VAL A 55 0.40 0.47 12.56
C VAL A 55 0.40 1.19 11.20
N LEU A 56 1.29 0.78 10.30
CA LEU A 56 1.37 1.36 8.97
C LEU A 56 0.11 1.06 8.14
N VAL A 57 -0.37 -0.19 8.15
CA VAL A 57 -1.62 -0.60 7.49
C VAL A 57 -2.82 0.15 8.08
N SER A 58 -2.91 0.26 9.41
CA SER A 58 -3.95 1.04 10.09
C SER A 58 -3.97 2.50 9.63
N THR A 59 -2.79 3.12 9.49
CA THR A 59 -2.63 4.50 9.02
C THR A 59 -3.16 4.68 7.60
N PHE A 60 -2.91 3.71 6.71
CA PHE A 60 -3.43 3.76 5.34
C PHE A 60 -4.94 3.63 5.27
N ILE A 61 -5.52 2.73 6.08
CA ILE A 61 -6.97 2.57 6.17
C ILE A 61 -7.60 3.85 6.73
N GLN A 62 -7.06 4.39 7.81
CA GLN A 62 -7.57 5.62 8.45
C GLN A 62 -7.54 6.81 7.48
N ARG A 63 -6.48 6.94 6.69
CA ARG A 63 -6.36 8.02 5.69
C ARG A 63 -7.15 7.73 4.41
N ALA A 64 -7.73 6.54 4.26
CA ALA A 64 -8.35 6.05 3.03
C ALA A 64 -7.43 6.14 1.79
N VAL A 65 -6.13 5.90 1.97
CA VAL A 65 -5.11 6.01 0.92
C VAL A 65 -4.55 4.63 0.58
N GLN A 66 -4.46 4.33 -0.71
CA GLN A 66 -3.78 3.14 -1.21
C GLN A 66 -2.27 3.41 -1.38
N PRO A 67 -1.37 2.67 -0.71
CA PRO A 67 0.08 2.95 -0.73
C PRO A 67 0.72 2.86 -2.13
N LEU A 68 0.23 1.94 -2.95
CA LEU A 68 0.77 1.65 -4.28
C LEU A 68 0.01 2.34 -5.41
N ARG A 69 -1.04 3.09 -5.10
CA ARG A 69 -1.80 3.83 -6.12
C ARG A 69 -1.03 5.08 -6.50
N PHE A 70 -1.12 5.48 -7.77
CA PHE A 70 -0.60 6.76 -8.22
C PHE A 70 -1.25 7.90 -7.42
N ARG A 71 -0.43 8.85 -6.99
CA ARG A 71 -0.84 9.97 -6.15
C ARG A 71 -0.51 11.30 -6.82
N HIS A 72 -1.39 12.28 -6.68
CA HIS A 72 -1.16 13.65 -7.09
C HIS A 72 -0.09 14.31 -6.21
N PHE A 73 -0.11 14.00 -4.92
CA PHE A 73 0.85 14.54 -3.95
C PHE A 73 1.59 13.43 -3.19
N PRO A 74 2.87 13.63 -2.84
CA PRO A 74 3.57 12.72 -1.95
C PRO A 74 2.82 12.52 -0.64
N MET A 75 2.93 11.33 -0.06
CA MET A 75 2.15 10.97 1.12
C MET A 75 2.42 11.78 2.38
N TRP A 76 3.59 12.39 2.46
CA TRP A 76 3.95 13.29 3.56
C TRP A 76 3.24 14.65 3.47
N GLU A 77 2.59 14.96 2.35
CA GLU A 77 1.74 16.15 2.15
C GLU A 77 0.24 15.84 2.33
N TYR A 78 -0.11 14.77 3.06
CA TYR A 78 -1.51 14.39 3.28
C TYR A 78 -2.32 15.53 3.92
N THR A 79 -3.32 16.06 3.22
CA THR A 79 -4.12 17.23 3.64
C THR A 79 -5.39 16.88 4.42
N GLY A 80 -5.45 15.69 5.02
CA GLY A 80 -6.62 15.27 5.78
C GLY A 80 -7.80 14.93 4.89
N ALA A 81 -9.01 15.25 5.33
CA ALA A 81 -10.23 14.82 4.66
C ALA A 81 -10.40 15.36 3.23
N ALA A 82 -9.74 16.48 2.91
CA ALA A 82 -9.75 17.13 1.61
C ALA A 82 -8.66 16.61 0.65
N ASP A 83 -7.87 15.62 1.05
CA ASP A 83 -6.82 15.05 0.20
C ASP A 83 -7.46 14.38 -1.05
N PRO A 84 -7.08 14.79 -2.28
CA PRO A 84 -7.71 14.33 -3.51
C PRO A 84 -7.37 12.87 -3.86
N ASP A 85 -6.32 12.31 -3.23
CA ASP A 85 -5.92 10.91 -3.39
C ASP A 85 -6.66 9.98 -2.43
N ARG A 86 -7.56 10.51 -1.56
CA ARG A 86 -8.44 9.68 -0.75
C ARG A 86 -9.36 8.87 -1.67
N PHE A 87 -9.46 7.59 -1.37
CA PHE A 87 -10.40 6.71 -2.06
C PHE A 87 -11.84 6.92 -1.60
N SER A 88 -12.04 7.32 -0.34
CA SER A 88 -13.35 7.61 0.23
C SER A 88 -13.30 8.86 1.10
N GLY A 89 -14.37 9.67 1.05
CA GLY A 89 -14.56 10.82 1.93
C GLY A 89 -14.95 10.42 3.36
N GLU A 90 -15.48 9.21 3.55
CA GLU A 90 -15.97 8.69 4.83
C GLU A 90 -14.84 8.53 5.85
N GLU A 91 -15.11 8.90 7.11
CA GLU A 91 -14.23 8.64 8.24
C GLU A 91 -14.63 7.32 8.90
N LEU A 92 -13.66 6.42 9.07
CA LEU A 92 -13.89 5.13 9.71
C LEU A 92 -13.72 5.24 11.21
N THR A 93 -14.62 4.59 11.95
CA THR A 93 -14.49 4.42 13.39
C THR A 93 -13.27 3.54 13.73
N SER A 94 -12.76 3.67 14.94
CA SER A 94 -11.64 2.83 15.41
C SER A 94 -11.97 1.33 15.38
N ALA A 95 -13.24 0.95 15.54
CA ALA A 95 -13.67 -0.44 15.44
C ALA A 95 -13.57 -0.96 14.00
N GLU A 96 -14.02 -0.18 13.01
CA GLU A 96 -13.95 -0.54 11.60
C GLU A 96 -12.50 -0.62 11.11
N ILE A 97 -11.65 0.31 11.52
CA ILE A 97 -10.22 0.27 11.21
C ILE A 97 -9.60 -1.02 11.74
N ARG A 98 -9.90 -1.41 12.99
CA ARG A 98 -9.38 -2.66 13.57
C ARG A 98 -9.84 -3.90 12.79
N LEU A 99 -11.13 -3.99 12.45
CA LEU A 99 -11.66 -5.12 11.67
C LEU A 99 -10.98 -5.22 10.30
N ARG A 100 -10.76 -4.08 9.65
CA ARG A 100 -10.06 -4.00 8.37
C ARG A 100 -8.59 -4.39 8.49
N VAL A 101 -7.89 -3.93 9.52
CA VAL A 101 -6.50 -4.35 9.78
C VAL A 101 -6.41 -5.86 9.92
N ILE A 102 -7.27 -6.47 10.75
CA ILE A 102 -7.32 -7.93 10.96
C ILE A 102 -7.52 -8.65 9.63
N ALA A 103 -8.50 -8.23 8.83
CA ALA A 103 -8.81 -8.87 7.55
C ALA A 103 -7.65 -8.80 6.53
N ILE A 104 -6.87 -7.70 6.51
CA ILE A 104 -5.65 -7.63 5.68
C ILE A 104 -4.59 -8.58 6.21
N THR A 105 -4.31 -8.52 7.51
CA THR A 105 -3.19 -9.27 8.11
C THR A 105 -3.43 -10.78 8.11
N GLU A 106 -4.69 -11.22 8.17
CA GLU A 106 -5.09 -12.63 8.10
C GLU A 106 -5.32 -13.11 6.65
N GLY A 107 -5.22 -12.23 5.65
CA GLY A 107 -5.43 -12.59 4.25
C GLY A 107 -6.88 -12.95 3.90
N THR A 108 -7.85 -12.66 4.78
CA THR A 108 -9.28 -12.88 4.55
C THR A 108 -9.94 -11.73 3.78
N SER A 109 -9.16 -10.71 3.45
CA SER A 109 -9.52 -9.54 2.66
C SER A 109 -9.92 -9.89 1.21
N THR A 110 -11.19 -9.68 0.85
CA THR A 110 -11.63 -9.63 -0.56
C THR A 110 -11.20 -8.29 -1.18
N ALA A 111 -10.82 -8.29 -2.45
CA ALA A 111 -9.96 -7.29 -3.09
C ALA A 111 -10.43 -5.80 -3.12
N ASN A 112 -11.55 -5.42 -2.50
CA ASN A 112 -12.14 -4.07 -2.59
C ASN A 112 -12.18 -3.32 -1.24
N PHE A 113 -11.00 -3.07 -0.67
CA PHE A 113 -10.84 -2.63 0.72
C PHE A 113 -11.24 -1.19 1.06
N PHE A 114 -11.23 -0.28 0.07
CA PHE A 114 -11.30 1.15 0.32
C PHE A 114 -12.69 1.77 0.09
N GLY A 115 -13.66 1.01 -0.46
CA GLY A 115 -15.03 1.50 -0.66
C GLY A 115 -16.11 0.42 -0.75
N SER A 116 -15.88 -0.75 -0.17
CA SER A 116 -16.96 -1.70 0.09
C SER A 116 -17.36 -1.66 1.56
N PRO A 117 -18.66 -1.74 1.90
CA PRO A 117 -19.09 -1.95 3.26
C PRO A 117 -18.51 -3.27 3.80
N LEU A 118 -18.31 -3.35 5.11
CA LEU A 118 -17.83 -4.54 5.81
C LEU A 118 -18.48 -5.80 5.23
N PRO A 119 -17.73 -6.86 4.90
CA PRO A 119 -18.35 -8.13 4.55
C PRO A 119 -19.13 -8.63 5.76
N SER A 120 -20.46 -8.51 5.71
CA SER A 120 -21.33 -9.24 6.61
C SER A 120 -21.13 -10.71 6.33
N THR A 121 -20.75 -11.47 7.37
CA THR A 121 -20.57 -12.92 7.43
C THR A 121 -19.11 -13.37 7.36
N ILE A 122 -18.48 -13.43 8.55
CA ILE A 122 -17.53 -14.49 8.88
C ILE A 122 -18.32 -15.80 8.78
N ARG A 123 -18.36 -16.41 7.59
CA ARG A 123 -18.96 -17.73 7.42
C ARG A 123 -17.92 -18.75 7.84
N SER A 124 -18.12 -19.29 9.04
CA SER A 124 -17.48 -20.50 9.52
C SER A 124 -17.39 -21.54 8.41
N LYS A 125 -16.16 -21.91 8.03
CA LYS A 125 -15.84 -23.22 7.48
C LYS A 125 -14.50 -23.66 8.03
N ARG A 126 -14.53 -24.04 9.30
CA ARG A 126 -13.62 -25.04 9.85
C ARG A 126 -14.35 -26.38 9.73
N THR A 127 -13.93 -27.21 8.78
CA THR A 127 -14.29 -28.63 8.73
C THR A 127 -13.03 -29.38 8.33
N TRP A 128 -12.51 -30.10 9.33
CA TRP A 128 -11.52 -31.18 9.36
C TRP A 128 -10.46 -31.25 8.24
#